data_AF-A0A5B8L299-F1
#
_entry.id   AF-A0A5B8L299-F1
#
_cell.length_a   1.000
_cell.length_b   1.000
_cell.length_c   1.000
_cell.angle_alpha   90.00
_cell.angle_beta   90.00
_cell.angle_gamma   90.00
#
_symmetry.space_group_name_H-M   'P 1'
#
loop_
_entity.id
_entity.type
_entity.pdbx_description
1 polymer ?
#
loop_
_entity_poly.entity_id
_entity_poly.type
_entity_poly.pdbx_seq_one_letter_code
_entity_poly.pdbx_strand_id
1 'polypeptide(L)'
;MANFPPRYVVSWPFRLVWPSLRGGEGLDRAPLRAKIDDGAGKPAARIVVLGDLGATPNARPLACDPTLRELIASADLVVANCEGPVMRRPRNLATRSGLRHAIEPDHLAGLLAALGVETKRLVLGLANNHILDQGTVGLAETLNHLKAMGVRSVGAGMAGPVPTLTVSAGLVDITLVAFTRWRNGGDAAYRRHVALQDALEPDDWRVVREEAARGGLTCVLPHWDWEFRHFPRPQTRRLARELAGKGATLIVGSHPHVLQPLERVDDALIAYGIGDLAGCLHERQPWPTRLSGMLSVDVDRAGRLLGYELTPVVRLRGERSDRLVPVSARSNGASANRVALLFPP
;
A
#
# COMPACT_ATOMS: atom_id res chain seq x y z
N MET A 1 13.14 -16.63 -11.86
CA MET A 1 13.56 -15.32 -12.39
C MET A 1 12.38 -14.37 -12.28
N ALA A 2 12.66 -13.08 -12.13
CA ALA A 2 11.62 -12.06 -12.05
C ALA A 2 10.67 -12.09 -13.26
N ASN A 3 9.40 -11.73 -13.06
CA ASN A 3 8.37 -11.79 -14.09
C ASN A 3 8.04 -10.42 -14.73
N PHE A 4 8.93 -9.43 -14.55
CA PHE A 4 8.75 -8.12 -15.16
C PHE A 4 8.92 -8.17 -16.69
N PRO A 5 8.03 -7.54 -17.47
CA PRO A 5 8.21 -7.42 -18.92
C PRO A 5 9.51 -6.68 -19.27
N PRO A 6 10.24 -7.00 -20.35
CA PRO A 6 11.47 -6.29 -20.72
C PRO A 6 11.28 -4.77 -20.86
N ARG A 7 10.16 -4.35 -21.47
CA ARG A 7 9.76 -2.94 -21.58
C ARG A 7 9.61 -2.22 -20.24
N TYR A 8 9.26 -2.95 -19.17
CA TYR A 8 9.19 -2.40 -17.82
C TYR A 8 10.60 -2.03 -17.35
N VAL A 9 11.48 -3.03 -17.33
CA VAL A 9 12.86 -2.94 -16.84
C VAL A 9 13.63 -1.83 -17.55
N VAL A 10 13.49 -1.73 -18.88
CA VAL A 10 14.15 -0.69 -19.67
C VAL A 10 13.61 0.71 -19.35
N SER A 11 12.30 0.84 -19.11
CA SER A 11 11.69 2.15 -18.85
C SER A 11 11.85 2.65 -17.41
N TRP A 12 12.13 1.75 -16.47
CA TRP A 12 12.14 2.01 -15.03
C TRP A 12 13.08 3.16 -14.61
N PRO A 13 14.38 3.19 -15.02
CA PRO A 13 15.28 4.26 -14.60
C PRO A 13 14.83 5.64 -15.10
N PHE A 14 14.30 5.70 -16.32
CA PHE A 14 13.83 6.96 -16.91
C PHE A 14 12.62 7.52 -16.18
N ARG A 15 11.72 6.67 -15.67
CA ARG A 15 10.54 7.13 -14.94
C ARG A 15 10.82 7.55 -13.52
N LEU A 16 11.86 6.98 -12.90
CA LEU A 16 12.34 7.44 -11.60
C LEU A 16 12.78 8.92 -11.68
N VAL A 17 13.43 9.30 -12.79
CA VAL A 17 13.92 10.68 -13.01
C VAL A 17 12.85 11.59 -13.63
N TRP A 18 12.09 11.08 -14.59
CA TRP A 18 11.05 11.80 -15.33
C TRP A 18 9.72 11.03 -15.31
N PRO A 19 8.98 11.10 -14.19
CA PRO A 19 7.71 10.40 -14.06
C PRO A 19 6.70 10.93 -15.06
N SER A 20 6.13 10.03 -15.87
CA SER A 20 5.13 10.40 -16.87
C SER A 20 3.84 10.90 -16.21
N LEU A 21 3.31 12.01 -16.73
CA LEU A 21 2.00 12.56 -16.39
C LEU A 21 0.93 12.25 -17.46
N ARG A 22 1.24 11.39 -18.44
CA ARG A 22 0.29 10.97 -19.48
C ARG A 22 -0.46 9.73 -19.03
N GLY A 23 -1.67 9.54 -19.58
CA GLY A 23 -2.49 8.35 -19.33
C GLY A 23 -3.70 8.55 -18.42
N GLY A 24 -3.99 9.80 -18.02
CA GLY A 24 -5.22 10.16 -17.31
C GLY A 24 -6.46 10.27 -18.20
N GLU A 25 -6.30 10.22 -19.53
CA GLU A 25 -7.42 10.31 -20.47
C GLU A 25 -8.46 9.19 -20.22
N GLY A 26 -9.73 9.60 -20.13
CA GLY A 26 -10.87 8.72 -19.86
C GLY A 26 -10.86 8.06 -18.48
N LEU A 27 -9.98 8.48 -17.55
CA LEU A 27 -10.06 8.10 -16.14
C LEU A 27 -10.99 9.08 -15.44
N ASP A 28 -12.08 8.58 -14.88
CA ASP A 28 -12.94 9.37 -14.02
C ASP A 28 -12.29 9.48 -12.64
N ARG A 29 -11.68 10.63 -12.38
CA ARG A 29 -10.86 10.82 -11.18
C ARG A 29 -11.77 11.31 -10.07
N ALA A 30 -11.73 10.65 -8.93
CA ALA A 30 -12.44 11.09 -7.74
C ALA A 30 -11.62 12.20 -7.02
N PRO A 31 -12.28 13.17 -6.37
CA PRO A 31 -11.61 14.21 -5.60
C PRO A 31 -10.86 13.61 -4.40
N LEU A 32 -9.98 14.40 -3.79
CA LEU A 32 -9.22 13.98 -2.60
C LEU A 32 -10.11 13.58 -1.42
N ARG A 33 -11.30 14.16 -1.33
CA ARG A 33 -12.27 13.85 -0.28
C ARG A 33 -13.67 13.87 -0.85
N ALA A 34 -14.51 12.98 -0.36
CA ALA A 34 -15.94 13.02 -0.63
C ALA A 34 -16.71 12.45 0.56
N LYS A 35 -17.87 13.04 0.83
CA LYS A 35 -18.91 12.43 1.64
C LYS A 35 -19.87 11.71 0.70
N ILE A 36 -20.14 10.44 0.95
CA ILE A 36 -20.91 9.57 0.06
C ILE A 36 -22.33 9.39 0.60
N ASP A 37 -22.46 9.15 1.90
CA ASP A 37 -23.75 9.04 2.58
C ASP A 37 -23.82 10.06 3.73
N ASP A 38 -24.96 10.72 3.84
CA ASP A 38 -25.26 11.69 4.89
C ASP A 38 -25.75 11.07 6.19
N GLY A 39 -25.84 9.73 6.25
CA GLY A 39 -26.24 8.94 7.41
C GLY A 39 -25.92 9.63 8.73
N ALA A 40 -26.97 10.05 9.45
CA ALA A 40 -26.92 10.99 10.57
C ALA A 40 -26.17 10.49 11.83
N GLY A 41 -25.38 9.41 11.72
CA GLY A 41 -24.67 8.75 12.80
C GLY A 41 -23.15 8.78 12.65
N LYS A 42 -22.46 8.46 13.76
CA LYS A 42 -21.01 8.22 13.74
C LYS A 42 -20.68 7.00 12.87
N PRO A 43 -19.53 6.98 12.19
CA PRO A 43 -19.09 5.80 11.44
C PRO A 43 -18.99 4.58 12.36
N ALA A 44 -19.29 3.41 11.81
CA ALA A 44 -19.14 2.14 12.50
C ALA A 44 -17.67 1.76 12.68
N ALA A 45 -16.83 2.17 11.73
CA ALA A 45 -15.38 2.08 11.83
C ALA A 45 -14.70 3.11 10.92
N ARG A 46 -13.48 3.48 11.29
CA ARG A 46 -12.54 4.23 10.45
C ARG A 46 -11.32 3.38 10.12
N ILE A 47 -11.02 3.28 8.82
CA ILE A 47 -9.81 2.65 8.29
C ILE A 47 -8.84 3.75 7.84
N VAL A 48 -7.58 3.65 8.25
CA VAL A 48 -6.50 4.49 7.69
C VAL A 48 -5.51 3.60 6.94
N VAL A 49 -5.33 3.87 5.66
CA VAL A 49 -4.39 3.15 4.80
C VAL A 49 -3.16 4.01 4.52
N LEU A 50 -2.00 3.45 4.82
CA LEU A 50 -0.69 4.04 4.62
C LEU A 50 -0.06 3.51 3.33
N GLY A 51 0.82 4.30 2.73
CA GLY A 51 1.64 3.86 1.60
C GLY A 51 2.66 2.79 1.97
N ASP A 52 3.61 2.56 1.06
CA ASP A 52 4.64 1.53 1.24
C ASP A 52 5.53 1.83 2.45
N LEU A 53 5.70 0.84 3.33
CA LEU A 53 6.65 0.84 4.43
C LEU A 53 7.79 -0.12 4.07
N GLY A 54 9.01 0.38 3.92
CA GLY A 54 10.10 -0.42 3.38
C GLY A 54 11.42 -0.24 4.13
N ALA A 55 12.46 -0.81 3.54
CA ALA A 55 13.79 -0.85 4.13
C ALA A 55 14.56 0.46 3.92
N THR A 56 15.40 0.78 4.89
CA THR A 56 16.44 1.80 4.77
C THR A 56 17.73 1.30 5.40
N PRO A 57 18.84 1.26 4.67
CA PRO A 57 20.15 1.27 5.30
C PRO A 57 20.31 2.57 6.10
N ASN A 58 20.70 2.48 7.37
CA ASN A 58 21.11 3.63 8.19
C ASN A 58 20.07 4.74 8.43
N ALA A 59 18.76 4.53 8.17
CA ALA A 59 17.84 5.64 8.35
C ALA A 59 17.68 5.99 9.82
N ARG A 60 17.90 7.28 10.04
CA ARG A 60 17.59 7.98 11.26
C ARG A 60 16.07 7.97 11.48
N PRO A 61 15.59 8.08 12.73
CA PRO A 61 14.16 8.04 13.02
C PRO A 61 13.40 9.06 12.18
N LEU A 62 12.35 8.63 11.48
CA LEU A 62 11.45 9.52 10.76
C LEU A 62 10.68 10.39 11.77
N ALA A 63 10.56 11.69 11.54
CA ALA A 63 9.63 12.53 12.28
C ALA A 63 8.26 12.54 11.58
N CYS A 64 7.17 12.48 12.34
CA CYS A 64 5.82 12.59 11.79
C CYS A 64 5.14 13.85 12.31
N ASP A 65 4.52 14.62 11.42
CA ASP A 65 3.72 15.77 11.80
C ASP A 65 2.58 15.37 12.75
N PRO A 66 2.30 16.15 13.82
CA PRO A 66 1.23 15.82 14.78
C PRO A 66 -0.13 15.57 14.13
N THR A 67 -0.49 16.34 13.10
CA THR A 67 -1.78 16.19 12.41
C THR A 67 -1.91 14.83 11.70
N LEU A 68 -0.81 14.30 11.15
CA LEU A 68 -0.78 12.97 10.56
C LEU A 68 -0.85 11.87 11.63
N ARG A 69 -0.22 12.10 12.80
CA ARG A 69 -0.32 11.18 13.94
C ARG A 69 -1.74 11.13 14.50
N GLU A 70 -2.42 12.27 14.58
CA GLU A 70 -3.83 12.36 14.98
C GLU A 70 -4.74 11.61 14.01
N LEU A 71 -4.50 11.74 12.70
CA LEU A 71 -5.22 10.97 11.68
C LEU A 71 -5.06 9.46 11.92
N ILE A 72 -3.83 8.99 12.07
CA ILE A 72 -3.53 7.57 12.36
C ILE A 72 -4.18 7.11 13.67
N ALA A 73 -4.11 7.93 14.72
CA ALA A 73 -4.70 7.62 16.03
C ALA A 73 -6.23 7.54 16.01
N SER A 74 -6.88 8.21 15.05
CA SER A 74 -8.34 8.15 14.87
C SER A 74 -8.83 6.83 14.26
N ALA A 75 -7.93 5.97 13.79
CA ALA A 75 -8.27 4.73 13.11
C ALA A 75 -8.65 3.59 14.07
N ASP A 76 -9.66 2.83 13.68
CA ASP A 76 -9.95 1.52 14.28
C ASP A 76 -9.06 0.42 13.66
N LEU A 77 -8.69 0.60 12.39
CA LEU A 77 -7.77 -0.27 11.66
C LEU A 77 -6.78 0.57 10.85
N VAL A 78 -5.49 0.26 10.99
CA VAL A 78 -4.42 0.78 10.13
C VAL A 78 -3.96 -0.33 9.19
N VAL A 79 -3.87 -0.03 7.90
CA VAL A 79 -3.37 -0.96 6.88
C VAL A 79 -2.18 -0.34 6.16
N ALA A 80 -1.15 -1.12 5.88
CA ALA A 80 -0.03 -0.67 5.07
C ALA A 80 0.58 -1.83 4.27
N ASN A 81 1.33 -1.52 3.21
CA ASN A 81 2.15 -2.50 2.53
C ASN A 81 3.54 -2.56 3.18
N CYS A 82 4.04 -3.75 3.49
CA CYS A 82 5.40 -3.96 4.01
C CYS A 82 6.30 -4.45 2.88
N GLU A 83 7.01 -3.52 2.27
CA GLU A 83 7.76 -3.68 1.02
C GLU A 83 9.14 -4.31 1.25
N GLY A 84 9.15 -5.50 1.85
CA GLY A 84 10.34 -6.31 2.00
C GLY A 84 10.34 -7.18 3.27
N PRO A 85 11.30 -8.11 3.35
CA PRO A 85 11.43 -9.00 4.50
C PRO A 85 11.94 -8.23 5.71
N VAL A 86 11.36 -8.51 6.89
CA VAL A 86 11.76 -7.96 8.18
C VAL A 86 12.72 -8.94 8.85
N MET A 87 14.02 -8.64 8.90
CA MET A 87 15.05 -9.55 9.43
C MET A 87 16.32 -8.82 9.89
N ARG A 88 17.10 -9.43 10.80
CA ARG A 88 18.31 -8.81 11.39
C ARG A 88 19.59 -9.02 10.58
N ARG A 89 19.68 -10.10 9.79
CA ARG A 89 20.92 -10.51 9.10
C ARG A 89 20.66 -10.86 7.64
N PRO A 90 20.42 -9.86 6.77
CA PRO A 90 20.19 -10.11 5.36
C PRO A 90 21.38 -10.87 4.76
N ARG A 91 21.08 -11.92 4.00
CA ARG A 91 22.08 -12.64 3.22
C ARG A 91 22.50 -11.80 2.02
N ASN A 92 23.76 -11.90 1.62
CA ASN A 92 24.26 -11.30 0.38
C ASN A 92 23.77 -12.12 -0.84
N LEU A 93 22.44 -12.19 -1.04
CA LEU A 93 21.84 -12.73 -2.24
C LEU A 93 21.73 -11.57 -3.23
N ALA A 94 22.58 -11.55 -4.25
CA ALA A 94 22.53 -10.54 -5.29
C ALA A 94 21.21 -10.66 -6.07
N THR A 95 20.28 -9.73 -5.87
CA THR A 95 19.25 -9.46 -6.87
C THR A 95 19.93 -8.82 -8.09
N ARG A 96 19.37 -8.99 -9.30
CA ARG A 96 19.94 -8.40 -10.53
C ARG A 96 20.03 -6.86 -10.48
N SER A 97 19.32 -6.20 -9.56
CA SER A 97 19.37 -4.75 -9.29
C SER A 97 20.38 -4.34 -8.22
N GLY A 98 21.04 -5.28 -7.53
CA GLY A 98 22.06 -5.00 -6.52
C GLY A 98 21.55 -4.38 -5.21
N LEU A 99 20.23 -4.19 -5.06
CA LEU A 99 19.62 -3.54 -3.90
C LEU A 99 19.20 -4.57 -2.85
N ARG A 100 19.64 -4.33 -1.61
CA ARG A 100 19.41 -5.13 -0.41
C ARG A 100 18.04 -4.78 0.18
N HIS A 101 16.96 -5.45 -0.22
CA HIS A 101 15.68 -5.26 0.48
C HIS A 101 15.62 -6.16 1.72
N ALA A 102 15.84 -5.55 2.87
CA ALA A 102 15.56 -6.11 4.18
C ALA A 102 15.34 -4.97 5.18
N ILE A 103 14.25 -5.05 5.94
CA ILE A 103 13.87 -4.10 6.97
C ILE A 103 14.39 -4.64 8.30
N GLU A 104 15.20 -3.89 9.02
CA GLU A 104 15.57 -4.30 10.38
C GLU A 104 14.34 -4.24 11.30
N PRO A 105 14.09 -5.25 12.15
CA PRO A 105 12.93 -5.25 13.04
C PRO A 105 12.86 -4.01 13.94
N ASP A 106 14.01 -3.58 14.46
CA ASP A 106 14.11 -2.41 15.34
C ASP A 106 13.83 -1.11 14.57
N HIS A 107 14.19 -1.07 13.28
CA HIS A 107 13.85 0.05 12.38
C HIS A 107 12.34 0.12 12.14
N LEU A 108 11.70 -1.02 11.82
CA LEU A 108 10.25 -1.07 11.65
C LEU A 108 9.53 -0.63 12.93
N ALA A 109 9.95 -1.14 14.09
CA ALA A 109 9.38 -0.74 15.38
C ALA A 109 9.53 0.77 15.64
N GLY A 110 10.71 1.33 15.37
CA GLY A 110 10.96 2.77 15.49
C GLY A 110 10.11 3.62 14.55
N LEU A 111 9.92 3.16 13.31
CA LEU A 111 9.04 3.80 12.33
C LEU A 111 7.58 3.81 12.80
N LEU A 112 7.06 2.66 13.25
CA LEU A 112 5.69 2.55 13.75
C LEU A 112 5.48 3.45 14.98
N ALA A 113 6.45 3.50 15.89
CA ALA A 113 6.42 4.39 17.04
C ALA A 113 6.40 5.88 16.65
N ALA A 114 7.22 6.26 15.67
CA ALA A 114 7.26 7.64 15.16
C ALA A 114 5.95 8.07 14.49
N LEU A 115 5.31 7.14 13.78
CA LEU A 115 3.98 7.34 13.18
C LEU A 115 2.86 7.33 14.22
N GLY A 116 3.10 6.82 15.44
CA GLY A 116 2.08 6.66 16.48
C GLY A 116 1.13 5.49 16.21
N VAL A 117 1.55 4.48 15.45
CA VAL A 117 0.72 3.33 15.11
C VAL A 117 0.65 2.36 16.30
N GLU A 118 -0.56 2.04 16.75
CA GLU A 118 -0.79 0.92 17.68
C GLU A 118 -0.69 -0.41 16.91
N THR A 119 0.32 -1.23 17.21
CA THR A 119 0.62 -2.46 16.44
C THR A 119 -0.53 -3.45 16.38
N LYS A 120 -1.39 -3.51 17.42
CA LYS A 120 -2.58 -4.38 17.47
C LYS A 120 -3.65 -3.99 16.43
N ARG A 121 -3.70 -2.71 16.08
CA ARG A 121 -4.60 -2.17 15.03
C ARG A 121 -3.95 -2.18 13.66
N LEU A 122 -2.70 -2.62 13.54
CA LEU A 122 -2.00 -2.67 12.26
C LEU A 122 -2.16 -4.02 11.58
N VAL A 123 -2.47 -3.99 10.28
CA VAL A 123 -2.27 -5.12 9.37
C VAL A 123 -1.32 -4.73 8.25
N LEU A 124 -0.32 -5.59 8.00
CA LEU A 124 0.63 -5.42 6.90
C LEU A 124 0.34 -6.38 5.74
N GLY A 125 0.23 -5.83 4.54
CA GLY A 125 0.27 -6.62 3.30
C GLY A 125 1.70 -7.06 3.00
N LEU A 126 1.88 -8.36 2.72
CA LEU A 126 3.16 -9.01 2.40
C LEU A 126 3.19 -9.57 0.98
N ALA A 127 2.07 -9.56 0.26
CA ALA A 127 2.04 -9.97 -1.14
C ALA A 127 2.67 -8.86 -2.00
N ASN A 128 3.98 -8.88 -2.14
CA ASN A 128 4.74 -7.97 -3.01
C ASN A 128 5.95 -8.67 -3.63
N ASN A 129 6.63 -7.98 -4.54
CA ASN A 129 7.78 -8.55 -5.26
C ASN A 129 9.05 -8.66 -4.42
N HIS A 130 9.09 -8.05 -3.23
CA HIS A 130 10.28 -8.01 -2.37
C HIS A 130 10.24 -9.03 -1.23
N ILE A 131 9.07 -9.58 -0.86
CA ILE A 131 8.92 -10.44 0.32
C ILE A 131 9.85 -11.66 0.35
N LEU A 132 10.27 -12.18 -0.81
CA LEU A 132 11.21 -13.29 -0.94
C LEU A 132 12.63 -12.88 -1.36
N ASP A 133 13.00 -11.60 -1.29
CA ASP A 133 14.37 -11.15 -1.64
C ASP A 133 15.44 -11.77 -0.73
N GLN A 134 15.05 -12.18 0.49
CA GLN A 134 15.89 -12.90 1.45
C GLN A 134 15.52 -14.40 1.54
N GLY A 135 14.81 -14.90 0.53
CA GLY A 135 14.30 -16.26 0.46
C GLY A 135 13.26 -16.58 1.55
N THR A 136 12.96 -17.87 1.70
CA THR A 136 11.97 -18.35 2.70
C THR A 136 12.44 -18.16 4.14
N VAL A 137 13.75 -18.05 4.37
CA VAL A 137 14.31 -17.70 5.69
C VAL A 137 13.92 -16.27 6.07
N GLY A 138 14.06 -15.32 5.15
CA GLY A 138 13.60 -13.95 5.36
C GLY A 138 12.09 -13.86 5.61
N LEU A 139 11.28 -14.62 4.86
CA LEU A 139 9.84 -14.70 5.12
C LEU A 139 9.52 -15.27 6.51
N ALA A 140 10.18 -16.35 6.91
CA ALA A 140 9.96 -16.95 8.23
C ALA A 140 10.32 -15.99 9.37
N GLU A 141 11.47 -15.31 9.28
CA GLU A 141 11.87 -14.27 10.23
C GLU A 141 10.88 -13.11 10.24
N THR A 142 10.40 -12.68 9.06
CA THR A 142 9.40 -11.62 8.93
C THR A 142 8.16 -11.95 9.72
N LEU A 143 7.57 -13.13 9.49
CA LEU A 143 6.35 -13.56 10.18
C LEU A 143 6.56 -13.67 11.69
N ASN A 144 7.72 -14.15 12.15
CA ASN A 144 8.06 -14.24 13.57
C ASN A 144 8.21 -12.85 14.22
N HIS A 145 8.89 -11.92 13.54
CA HIS A 145 9.07 -10.56 14.05
C HIS A 145 7.75 -9.78 14.08
N LEU A 146 6.92 -9.87 13.04
CA LEU A 146 5.59 -9.24 13.04
C LEU A 146 4.71 -9.81 14.16
N LYS A 147 4.70 -11.13 14.33
CA LYS A 147 3.98 -11.79 15.43
C LYS A 147 4.48 -11.30 16.80
N ALA A 148 5.79 -11.18 16.99
CA ALA A 148 6.37 -10.68 18.24
C ALA A 148 6.02 -9.21 18.53
N MET A 149 5.84 -8.39 17.49
CA MET A 149 5.36 -7.00 17.61
C MET A 149 3.83 -6.89 17.82
N GLY A 150 3.09 -8.00 17.71
CA GLY A 150 1.63 -8.00 17.73
C GLY A 150 0.98 -7.49 16.44
N VAL A 151 1.75 -7.44 15.34
CA VAL A 151 1.29 -6.98 14.02
C VAL A 151 0.74 -8.17 13.24
N ARG A 152 -0.48 -8.01 12.71
CA ARG A 152 -1.10 -9.00 11.83
C ARG A 152 -0.63 -8.80 10.39
N SER A 153 -0.67 -9.84 9.58
CA SER A 153 -0.26 -9.77 8.17
C SER A 153 -1.09 -10.64 7.25
N VAL A 154 -1.14 -10.27 5.97
CA VAL A 154 -1.87 -10.96 4.90
C VAL A 154 -1.02 -10.99 3.63
N GLY A 155 -1.25 -11.97 2.76
CA GLY A 155 -0.65 -12.08 1.43
C GLY A 155 0.53 -13.05 1.33
N ALA A 156 1.12 -13.49 2.44
CA ALA A 156 2.22 -14.48 2.44
C ALA A 156 2.23 -15.37 3.69
N GLY A 157 2.73 -16.60 3.56
CA GLY A 157 2.80 -17.57 4.66
C GLY A 157 3.77 -18.74 4.41
N MET A 158 4.24 -19.35 5.50
CA MET A 158 5.17 -20.50 5.43
C MET A 158 4.49 -21.81 5.03
N ALA A 159 3.24 -22.02 5.47
CA ALA A 159 2.46 -23.20 5.14
C ALA A 159 1.77 -23.11 3.77
N GLY A 160 1.71 -21.92 3.19
CA GLY A 160 1.00 -21.60 1.96
C GLY A 160 0.75 -20.09 1.85
N PRO A 161 0.31 -19.61 0.67
CA PRO A 161 -0.21 -18.25 0.54
C PRO A 161 -1.37 -18.00 1.51
N VAL A 162 -1.44 -16.79 2.07
CA VAL A 162 -2.54 -16.34 2.94
C VAL A 162 -3.26 -15.19 2.24
N PRO A 163 -4.12 -15.46 1.24
CA PRO A 163 -4.69 -14.41 0.41
C PRO A 163 -5.68 -13.53 1.18
N THR A 164 -6.29 -14.03 2.25
CA THR A 164 -7.32 -13.31 3.02
C THR A 164 -7.00 -13.24 4.50
N LEU A 165 -7.43 -12.16 5.15
CA LEU A 165 -7.43 -11.99 6.60
C LEU A 165 -8.63 -11.13 7.00
N THR A 166 -9.52 -11.64 7.84
CA THR A 166 -10.63 -10.87 8.42
C THR A 166 -10.26 -10.37 9.81
N VAL A 167 -10.55 -9.08 10.06
CA VAL A 167 -10.32 -8.41 11.33
C VAL A 167 -11.53 -7.58 11.72
N SER A 168 -11.91 -7.60 12.99
CA SER A 168 -12.92 -6.67 13.51
C SER A 168 -12.27 -5.32 13.79
N ALA A 169 -12.90 -4.25 13.32
CA ALA A 169 -12.50 -2.87 13.56
C ALA A 169 -13.76 -2.06 13.90
N GLY A 170 -13.76 -1.35 15.03
CA GLY A 170 -14.98 -0.69 15.52
C GLY A 170 -16.13 -1.69 15.66
N LEU A 171 -17.19 -1.49 14.88
CA LEU A 171 -18.40 -2.33 14.85
C LEU A 171 -18.57 -3.13 13.54
N VAL A 172 -17.52 -3.25 12.73
CA VAL A 172 -17.59 -3.93 11.43
C VAL A 172 -16.43 -4.91 11.26
N ASP A 173 -16.69 -6.02 10.59
CA ASP A 173 -15.64 -6.92 10.13
C ASP A 173 -15.09 -6.44 8.78
N ILE A 174 -13.77 -6.44 8.67
CA ILE A 174 -13.03 -6.02 7.50
C ILE A 174 -12.22 -7.22 7.00
N THR A 175 -12.55 -7.72 5.81
CA THR A 175 -11.75 -8.73 5.13
C THR A 175 -10.75 -8.06 4.19
N LEU A 176 -9.47 -8.31 4.45
CA LEU A 176 -8.36 -7.89 3.60
C LEU A 176 -8.03 -9.02 2.62
N VAL A 177 -8.00 -8.73 1.32
CA VAL A 177 -7.60 -9.66 0.25
C VAL A 177 -6.33 -9.15 -0.41
N ALA A 178 -5.20 -9.79 -0.21
CA ALA A 178 -3.91 -9.32 -0.74
C ALA A 178 -3.36 -10.25 -1.81
N PHE A 179 -2.80 -9.66 -2.88
CA PHE A 179 -2.08 -10.41 -3.91
C PHE A 179 -1.05 -9.53 -4.62
N THR A 180 -0.07 -10.17 -5.24
CA THR A 180 0.90 -9.49 -6.10
C THR A 180 0.85 -9.97 -7.54
N ARG A 181 1.07 -9.04 -8.46
CA ARG A 181 1.35 -9.35 -9.87
C ARG A 181 2.83 -9.62 -10.12
N TRP A 182 3.71 -9.12 -9.24
CA TRP A 182 5.13 -8.99 -9.50
C TRP A 182 5.97 -9.89 -8.59
N ARG A 183 7.07 -10.39 -9.14
CA ARG A 183 7.98 -11.31 -8.45
C ARG A 183 9.40 -10.94 -8.83
N ASN A 184 10.30 -10.83 -7.85
CA ASN A 184 11.73 -10.72 -8.10
C ASN A 184 12.40 -12.11 -8.28
N GLY A 185 11.79 -13.16 -7.71
CA GLY A 185 12.39 -14.48 -7.54
C GLY A 185 11.86 -15.58 -8.47
N GLY A 186 12.13 -16.84 -8.12
CA GLY A 186 11.64 -18.03 -8.84
C GLY A 186 10.13 -18.25 -8.66
N ASP A 187 9.45 -18.70 -9.72
CA ASP A 187 8.00 -18.94 -9.74
C ASP A 187 7.55 -19.92 -8.65
N ALA A 188 8.23 -21.06 -8.53
CA ALA A 188 7.89 -22.12 -7.58
C ALA A 188 7.90 -21.62 -6.12
N ALA A 189 8.89 -20.81 -5.73
CA ALA A 189 8.99 -20.28 -4.37
C ALA A 189 7.85 -19.29 -4.07
N TYR A 190 7.55 -18.40 -5.02
CA TYR A 190 6.44 -17.44 -4.88
C TYR A 190 5.09 -18.15 -4.79
N ARG A 191 4.77 -19.07 -5.71
CA ARG A 191 3.49 -19.81 -5.69
C ARG A 191 3.26 -20.59 -4.40
N ARG A 192 4.33 -21.08 -3.77
CA ARG A 192 4.24 -21.83 -2.51
C ARG A 192 3.95 -20.94 -1.30
N HIS A 193 4.30 -19.66 -1.34
CA HIS A 193 4.36 -18.83 -0.13
C HIS A 193 3.64 -17.49 -0.23
N VAL A 194 3.31 -17.01 -1.42
CA VAL A 194 2.82 -15.65 -1.67
C VAL A 194 1.55 -15.73 -2.52
N ALA A 195 0.55 -14.92 -2.17
CA ALA A 195 -0.68 -14.82 -2.94
C ALA A 195 -0.39 -14.09 -4.26
N LEU A 196 -0.55 -14.80 -5.38
CA LEU A 196 -0.30 -14.27 -6.72
C LEU A 196 -1.62 -14.00 -7.44
N GLN A 197 -1.64 -12.95 -8.26
CA GLN A 197 -2.79 -12.61 -9.11
C GLN A 197 -3.23 -13.83 -9.95
N ASP A 198 -2.30 -14.53 -10.60
CA ASP A 198 -2.57 -15.64 -11.51
C ASP A 198 -3.13 -16.89 -10.82
N ALA A 199 -3.06 -16.96 -9.49
CA ALA A 199 -3.67 -18.02 -8.69
C ALA A 199 -5.09 -17.67 -8.22
N LEU A 200 -5.46 -16.38 -8.17
CA LEU A 200 -6.76 -15.92 -7.69
C LEU A 200 -7.73 -15.56 -8.82
N GLU A 201 -7.20 -15.08 -9.95
CA GLU A 201 -7.94 -14.62 -11.13
C GLU A 201 -8.70 -15.73 -11.90
N PRO A 202 -8.16 -16.95 -12.13
CA PRO A 202 -8.80 -17.94 -13.01
C PRO A 202 -10.19 -18.40 -12.57
N ASP A 203 -10.48 -18.38 -11.27
CA ASP A 203 -11.79 -18.71 -10.69
C ASP A 203 -12.72 -17.47 -10.68
N ASP A 204 -12.53 -16.52 -11.60
CA ASP A 204 -13.32 -15.28 -11.71
C ASP A 204 -13.32 -14.49 -10.37
N TRP A 205 -12.15 -14.43 -9.73
CA TRP A 205 -11.96 -13.79 -8.43
C TRP A 205 -12.91 -14.30 -7.35
N ARG A 206 -13.22 -15.61 -7.37
CA ARG A 206 -14.11 -16.28 -6.42
C ARG A 206 -13.86 -15.90 -4.96
N VAL A 207 -12.60 -15.76 -4.55
CA VAL A 207 -12.23 -15.33 -3.20
C VAL A 207 -12.81 -13.95 -2.84
N VAL A 208 -12.77 -12.97 -3.75
CA VAL A 208 -13.32 -11.63 -3.50
C VAL A 208 -14.84 -11.70 -3.42
N ARG A 209 -15.47 -12.45 -4.34
CA ARG A 209 -16.93 -12.63 -4.35
C ARG A 209 -17.46 -13.33 -3.10
N GLU A 210 -16.79 -14.40 -2.67
CA GLU A 210 -17.16 -15.15 -1.47
C GLU A 210 -16.99 -14.30 -0.21
N GLU A 211 -15.91 -13.53 -0.09
CA GLU A 211 -15.69 -12.65 1.05
C GLU A 211 -16.67 -11.46 1.07
N ALA A 212 -16.96 -10.86 -0.08
CA ALA A 212 -17.97 -9.82 -0.19
C ALA A 212 -19.37 -10.34 0.20
N ALA A 213 -19.71 -11.58 -0.16
CA ALA A 213 -20.98 -12.22 0.20
C ALA A 213 -21.13 -12.52 1.71
N ARG A 214 -20.03 -12.59 2.47
CA ARG A 214 -20.06 -12.75 3.93
C ARG A 214 -20.49 -11.46 4.65
N GLY A 215 -20.45 -10.32 3.97
CA GLY A 215 -20.78 -9.00 4.52
C GLY A 215 -19.59 -8.32 5.20
N GLY A 216 -19.84 -7.10 5.70
CA GLY A 216 -18.76 -6.21 6.16
C GLY A 216 -18.04 -5.56 4.99
N LEU A 217 -16.81 -5.08 5.23
CA LEU A 217 -16.01 -4.43 4.19
C LEU A 217 -15.00 -5.40 3.59
N THR A 218 -15.04 -5.57 2.26
CA THR A 218 -13.97 -6.26 1.53
C THR A 218 -12.99 -5.24 0.98
N CYS A 219 -11.76 -5.26 1.51
CA CYS A 219 -10.64 -4.41 1.09
C CYS A 219 -9.60 -5.24 0.33
N VAL A 220 -9.37 -4.92 -0.94
CA VAL A 220 -8.37 -5.59 -1.77
C VAL A 220 -7.07 -4.78 -1.75
N LEU A 221 -5.96 -5.43 -1.46
CA LEU A 221 -4.60 -4.86 -1.39
C LEU A 221 -3.72 -5.41 -2.52
N PRO A 222 -3.94 -4.99 -3.77
CA PRO A 222 -3.12 -5.44 -4.88
C PRO A 222 -1.76 -4.75 -4.91
N HIS A 223 -0.72 -5.52 -5.18
CA HIS A 223 0.62 -5.02 -5.44
C HIS A 223 0.92 -5.11 -6.94
N TRP A 224 0.81 -3.98 -7.65
CA TRP A 224 0.57 -3.98 -9.10
C TRP A 224 1.07 -2.73 -9.85
N ASP A 225 0.69 -2.60 -11.12
CA ASP A 225 1.14 -1.49 -11.99
C ASP A 225 2.66 -1.39 -12.16
N TRP A 226 3.17 -0.31 -12.73
CA TRP A 226 4.59 -0.06 -12.95
C TRP A 226 5.06 1.06 -12.04
N GLU A 227 6.23 0.88 -11.44
CA GLU A 227 6.91 1.92 -10.65
C GLU A 227 7.00 3.26 -11.41
N PHE A 228 6.82 4.32 -10.62
CA PHE A 228 6.97 5.74 -10.96
C PHE A 228 6.07 6.22 -12.11
N ARG A 229 4.92 5.57 -12.30
CA ARG A 229 3.84 6.09 -13.15
C ARG A 229 2.76 6.73 -12.30
N HIS A 230 2.47 7.99 -12.56
CA HIS A 230 1.37 8.68 -11.87
C HIS A 230 -0.02 8.29 -12.34
N PHE A 231 -0.17 7.81 -13.58
CA PHE A 231 -1.46 7.34 -14.07
C PHE A 231 -1.43 5.82 -14.27
N PRO A 232 -2.46 5.11 -13.76
CA PRO A 232 -2.51 3.67 -13.82
C PRO A 232 -2.62 3.19 -15.27
N ARG A 233 -2.00 2.04 -15.55
CA ARG A 233 -2.09 1.44 -16.89
C ARG A 233 -3.54 1.00 -17.16
N PRO A 234 -3.99 0.97 -18.44
CA PRO A 234 -5.33 0.49 -18.79
C PRO A 234 -5.65 -0.91 -18.26
N GLN A 235 -4.65 -1.81 -18.18
CA GLN A 235 -4.82 -3.13 -17.60
C GLN A 235 -5.09 -3.08 -16.09
N THR A 236 -4.39 -2.20 -15.36
CA THR A 236 -4.61 -2.00 -13.92
C THR A 236 -6.00 -1.44 -13.67
N ARG A 237 -6.44 -0.48 -14.50
CA ARG A 237 -7.79 0.10 -14.44
C ARG A 237 -8.89 -0.94 -14.65
N ARG A 238 -8.74 -1.79 -15.68
CA ARG A 238 -9.69 -2.88 -15.94
C ARG A 238 -9.77 -3.86 -14.77
N LEU A 239 -8.62 -4.29 -14.26
CA LEU A 239 -8.57 -5.21 -13.12
C LEU A 239 -9.20 -4.60 -11.86
N ALA A 240 -8.96 -3.32 -11.58
CA ALA A 240 -9.56 -2.66 -10.42
C ALA A 240 -11.10 -2.60 -10.52
N ARG A 241 -11.62 -2.26 -11.71
CA ARG A 241 -13.07 -2.27 -11.98
C ARG A 241 -13.68 -3.67 -11.92
N GLU A 242 -12.96 -4.67 -12.38
CA GLU A 242 -13.36 -6.08 -12.25
C GLU A 242 -13.50 -6.48 -10.78
N LEU A 243 -12.49 -6.21 -9.96
CA LEU A 243 -12.52 -6.48 -8.52
C LEU A 243 -13.68 -5.75 -7.82
N ALA A 244 -13.92 -4.48 -8.17
CA ALA A 244 -15.07 -3.72 -7.69
C ALA A 244 -16.39 -4.42 -8.04
N GLY A 245 -16.54 -4.87 -9.30
CA GLY A 245 -17.68 -5.64 -9.76
C GLY A 245 -17.86 -7.02 -9.09
N LYS A 246 -16.86 -7.51 -8.35
CA LYS A 246 -16.96 -8.72 -7.52
C LYS A 246 -17.34 -8.43 -6.06
N GLY A 247 -17.60 -7.17 -5.72
CA GLY A 247 -18.03 -6.74 -4.39
C GLY A 247 -16.91 -6.20 -3.50
N ALA A 248 -15.73 -5.90 -4.05
CA ALA A 248 -14.71 -5.17 -3.30
C ALA A 248 -15.18 -3.72 -3.06
N THR A 249 -15.33 -3.33 -1.80
CA THR A 249 -15.72 -1.96 -1.41
C THR A 249 -14.55 -0.99 -1.46
N LEU A 250 -13.35 -1.47 -1.13
CA LEU A 250 -12.13 -0.67 -1.10
C LEU A 250 -11.02 -1.42 -1.83
N ILE A 251 -10.33 -0.75 -2.75
CA ILE A 251 -9.19 -1.33 -3.47
C ILE A 251 -8.02 -0.37 -3.32
N VAL A 252 -6.94 -0.81 -2.68
CA VAL A 252 -5.77 0.03 -2.39
C VAL A 252 -4.50 -0.59 -2.95
N GLY A 253 -4.03 -0.02 -4.05
CA GLY A 253 -2.83 -0.44 -4.74
C GLY A 253 -1.54 0.03 -4.09
N SER A 254 -0.53 -0.83 -4.16
CA SER A 254 0.88 -0.58 -3.84
C SER A 254 1.78 -0.96 -5.02
N HIS A 255 3.09 -0.69 -4.93
CA HIS A 255 4.17 -0.89 -5.92
C HIS A 255 4.56 0.33 -6.77
N PRO A 256 3.66 1.23 -7.24
CA PRO A 256 4.10 2.37 -8.05
C PRO A 256 5.09 3.31 -7.36
N HIS A 257 5.15 3.27 -6.01
CA HIS A 257 5.95 4.17 -5.16
C HIS A 257 5.67 5.67 -5.39
N VAL A 258 4.55 5.99 -6.03
CA VAL A 258 4.06 7.36 -6.27
C VAL A 258 2.56 7.40 -6.08
N LEU A 259 2.03 8.58 -5.73
CA LEU A 259 0.59 8.81 -5.77
C LEU A 259 0.04 8.61 -7.19
N GLN A 260 -1.07 7.89 -7.26
CA GLN A 260 -1.94 7.78 -8.42
C GLN A 260 -3.36 8.26 -8.06
N PRO A 261 -4.19 8.63 -9.05
CA PRO A 261 -5.55 9.11 -8.82
C PRO A 261 -6.42 8.12 -8.04
N LEU A 262 -7.47 8.68 -7.42
CA LEU A 262 -8.61 7.91 -6.94
C LEU A 262 -9.62 7.75 -8.07
N GLU A 263 -10.41 6.68 -8.04
CA GLU A 263 -11.59 6.47 -8.88
C GLU A 263 -12.69 5.87 -8.04
N ARG A 264 -13.94 6.29 -8.25
CA ARG A 264 -15.12 5.65 -7.66
C ARG A 264 -15.86 4.90 -8.74
N VAL A 265 -16.15 3.63 -8.50
CA VAL A 265 -16.86 2.76 -9.44
C VAL A 265 -18.00 2.14 -8.66
N ASP A 266 -19.22 2.56 -8.96
CA ASP A 266 -20.40 2.23 -8.17
C ASP A 266 -20.17 2.57 -6.68
N ASP A 267 -20.29 1.58 -5.80
CA ASP A 267 -20.08 1.71 -4.35
C ASP A 267 -18.61 1.52 -3.91
N ALA A 268 -17.69 1.25 -4.85
CA ALA A 268 -16.29 0.97 -4.56
C ALA A 268 -15.39 2.21 -4.70
N LEU A 269 -14.44 2.35 -3.77
CA LEU A 269 -13.35 3.31 -3.88
C LEU A 269 -12.06 2.61 -4.29
N ILE A 270 -11.45 3.13 -5.36
CA ILE A 270 -10.18 2.62 -5.91
C ILE A 270 -9.10 3.68 -5.68
N ALA A 271 -8.10 3.35 -4.86
CA ALA A 271 -6.84 4.07 -4.77
C ALA A 271 -5.78 3.29 -5.54
N TYR A 272 -5.44 3.70 -6.77
CA TYR A 272 -4.55 2.93 -7.63
C TYR A 272 -3.12 2.77 -7.10
N GLY A 273 -2.65 3.78 -6.37
CA GLY A 273 -1.34 3.81 -5.73
C GLY A 273 -1.30 4.90 -4.67
N ILE A 274 -1.07 4.52 -3.41
CA ILE A 274 -0.96 5.47 -2.28
C ILE A 274 0.48 6.01 -2.10
N GLY A 275 1.43 5.46 -2.82
CA GLY A 275 2.81 5.96 -2.88
C GLY A 275 3.70 5.44 -1.77
N ASP A 276 4.92 5.98 -1.72
CA ASP A 276 6.00 5.50 -0.85
C ASP A 276 6.05 6.32 0.44
N LEU A 277 5.36 5.87 1.49
CA LEU A 277 5.28 6.62 2.74
C LEU A 277 6.60 6.54 3.51
N ALA A 278 7.17 5.33 3.58
CA ALA A 278 8.43 5.07 4.25
C ALA A 278 9.31 3.94 3.74
N GLY A 279 9.09 3.46 2.52
CA GLY A 279 10.11 2.77 1.76
C GLY A 279 11.25 3.69 1.33
N CYS A 280 12.42 3.10 1.14
CA CYS A 280 13.58 3.81 0.62
C CYS A 280 14.35 2.88 -0.30
N LEU A 281 13.94 2.85 -1.57
CA LEU A 281 14.78 2.34 -2.67
C LEU A 281 16.20 2.95 -2.63
N HIS A 282 16.33 4.16 -2.06
CA HIS A 282 17.59 4.86 -1.81
C HIS A 282 17.57 5.56 -0.45
N GLU A 283 18.74 5.69 0.20
CA GLU A 283 18.93 6.51 1.43
C GLU A 283 18.36 7.94 1.28
N ARG A 284 18.37 8.46 0.04
CA ARG A 284 17.71 9.70 -0.35
C ARG A 284 16.66 9.40 -1.40
N GLN A 285 15.39 9.37 -1.00
CA GLN A 285 14.29 9.26 -1.97
C GLN A 285 14.39 10.38 -3.03
N PRO A 286 14.39 10.08 -4.33
CA PRO A 286 14.32 11.09 -5.37
C PRO A 286 12.89 11.67 -5.47
N TRP A 287 12.76 12.82 -6.13
CA TRP A 287 11.45 13.23 -6.63
C TRP A 287 11.07 12.31 -7.81
N PRO A 288 9.82 11.81 -7.93
CA PRO A 288 8.61 12.15 -7.16
C PRO A 288 8.28 11.23 -5.97
N THR A 289 9.11 10.23 -5.63
CA THR A 289 8.77 9.19 -4.63
C THR A 289 8.62 9.74 -3.21
N ARG A 290 9.01 11.00 -2.98
CA ARG A 290 8.74 11.74 -1.73
C ARG A 290 7.28 12.10 -1.51
N LEU A 291 6.44 11.99 -2.54
CA LEU A 291 5.01 12.29 -2.47
C LEU A 291 4.23 10.98 -2.32
N SER A 292 3.53 10.86 -1.19
CA SER A 292 2.74 9.71 -0.78
C SER A 292 1.38 10.19 -0.24
N GLY A 293 0.56 9.30 0.31
CA GLY A 293 -0.73 9.64 0.88
C GLY A 293 -1.06 8.82 2.12
N MET A 294 -2.03 9.32 2.88
CA MET A 294 -2.75 8.57 3.90
C MET A 294 -4.23 8.63 3.54
N LEU A 295 -4.85 7.48 3.27
CA LEU A 295 -6.26 7.39 2.93
C LEU A 295 -7.07 7.02 4.16
N SER A 296 -7.93 7.91 4.62
CA SER A 296 -8.95 7.62 5.61
C SER A 296 -10.25 7.25 4.94
N VAL A 297 -10.91 6.20 5.43
CA VAL A 297 -12.18 5.70 4.94
C VAL A 297 -13.11 5.44 6.12
N ASP A 298 -14.29 6.05 6.08
CA ASP A 298 -15.35 5.87 7.07
C ASP A 298 -16.42 4.96 6.49
N VAL A 299 -16.88 3.99 7.29
CA VAL A 299 -17.87 2.99 6.86
C VAL A 299 -19.00 2.79 7.86
N ASP A 300 -20.13 2.31 7.36
CA ASP A 300 -21.27 1.89 8.19
C ASP A 300 -21.13 0.43 8.69
N ARG A 301 -22.14 -0.05 9.44
CA ARG A 301 -22.14 -1.42 9.99
C ARG A 301 -22.24 -2.51 8.93
N ALA A 302 -22.72 -2.18 7.74
CA ALA A 302 -22.76 -3.10 6.61
C ALA A 302 -21.43 -3.09 5.83
N GLY A 303 -20.48 -2.23 6.18
CA GLY A 303 -19.21 -2.07 5.48
C GLY A 303 -19.28 -1.19 4.24
N ARG A 304 -20.35 -0.41 4.07
CA ARG A 304 -20.52 0.54 2.95
C ARG A 304 -19.79 1.84 3.24
N LEU A 305 -19.26 2.49 2.20
CA LEU A 305 -18.54 3.75 2.33
C LEU A 305 -19.48 4.90 2.73
N LEU A 306 -19.18 5.58 3.82
CA LEU A 306 -19.82 6.83 4.22
C LEU A 306 -19.06 8.05 3.69
N GLY A 307 -17.75 7.94 3.57
CA GLY A 307 -16.89 8.98 3.04
C GLY A 307 -15.43 8.58 3.09
N TYR A 308 -14.60 9.39 2.45
CA TYR A 308 -13.15 9.18 2.45
C TYR A 308 -12.39 10.50 2.34
N GLU A 309 -11.14 10.47 2.76
CA GLU A 309 -10.18 11.56 2.58
C GLU A 309 -8.78 10.97 2.33
N LEU A 310 -8.18 11.30 1.19
CA LEU A 310 -6.77 11.10 0.92
C LEU A 310 -6.02 12.37 1.32
N THR A 311 -5.28 12.31 2.42
CA THR A 311 -4.35 13.38 2.82
C THR A 311 -3.03 13.18 2.09
N PRO A 312 -2.64 14.07 1.15
CA PRO A 312 -1.34 13.95 0.49
C PRO A 312 -0.23 14.30 1.49
N VAL A 313 0.79 13.45 1.54
CA VAL A 313 1.92 13.56 2.46
C VAL A 313 3.20 13.72 1.65
N VAL A 314 4.06 14.63 2.10
CA VAL A 314 5.39 14.80 1.51
C VAL A 314 6.47 14.53 2.56
N ARG A 315 7.44 13.72 2.16
CA ARG A 315 8.66 13.48 2.94
C ARG A 315 9.65 14.61 2.72
N LEU A 316 9.90 15.37 3.78
CA LEU A 316 10.85 16.46 3.80
C LEU A 316 12.18 15.98 4.30
N ARG A 317 13.22 16.42 3.60
CA ARG A 317 14.57 16.23 4.08
C ARG A 317 14.83 17.11 5.30
N GLY A 318 15.34 16.52 6.37
CA GLY A 318 15.88 17.26 7.51
C GLY A 318 17.36 16.96 7.73
N GLU A 319 18.01 17.76 8.59
CA GLU A 319 19.44 17.59 8.91
C GLU A 319 19.69 16.36 9.79
N ARG A 320 18.75 16.07 10.70
CA ARG A 320 18.81 14.97 11.66
C ARG A 320 17.85 13.83 11.33
N SER A 321 16.68 14.14 10.79
CA SER A 321 15.66 13.17 10.41
C SER A 321 14.83 13.73 9.26
N ASP A 322 14.40 12.87 8.36
CA ASP A 322 13.34 13.24 7.43
C ASP A 322 12.04 13.43 8.21
N ARG A 323 11.15 14.30 7.71
CA ARG A 323 9.87 14.61 8.34
C ARG A 323 8.74 14.37 7.35
N LEU A 324 7.75 13.58 7.72
CA LEU A 324 6.47 13.51 7.01
C LEU A 324 5.62 14.71 7.41
N VAL A 325 5.14 15.46 6.42
CA VAL A 325 4.19 16.55 6.63
C VAL A 325 3.04 16.47 5.61
N PRO A 326 1.83 16.94 5.94
CA PRO A 326 0.79 17.17 4.95
C PRO A 326 1.30 18.13 3.87
N VAL A 327 0.92 17.91 2.61
CA VAL A 327 1.26 18.85 1.53
C VAL A 327 0.67 20.24 1.78
N SER A 328 -0.51 20.32 2.41
CA SER A 328 -1.14 21.59 2.81
C SER A 328 -0.36 22.39 3.85
N ALA A 329 0.45 21.72 4.69
CA ALA A 329 1.33 22.35 5.67
C ALA A 329 2.62 22.90 5.04
N ARG A 330 2.80 22.74 3.72
CA ARG A 330 3.95 23.24 2.97
C ARG A 330 3.55 24.20 1.85
N SER A 331 4.41 25.20 1.63
CA SER A 331 4.28 26.21 0.58
C SER A 331 5.00 25.86 -0.74
N ASN A 332 5.57 24.64 -0.91
CA ASN A 332 6.34 24.34 -2.12
C ASN A 332 5.44 23.94 -3.30
N GLY A 333 5.34 24.81 -4.30
CA GLY A 333 4.42 24.66 -5.43
C GLY A 333 4.53 23.33 -6.20
N ALA A 334 5.70 22.68 -6.24
CA ALA A 334 5.87 21.42 -6.99
C ALA A 334 5.00 20.25 -6.47
N SER A 335 4.89 20.08 -5.15
CA SER A 335 4.09 19.01 -4.55
C SER A 335 2.59 19.28 -4.72
N ALA A 336 2.17 20.52 -4.43
CA ALA A 336 0.78 20.96 -4.60
C ALA A 336 0.34 20.87 -6.06
N ASN A 337 1.16 21.33 -7.02
CA ASN A 337 0.89 21.21 -8.44
C ASN A 337 0.79 19.74 -8.87
N ARG A 338 1.66 18.86 -8.33
CA ARG A 338 1.58 17.43 -8.63
C ARG A 338 0.28 16.83 -8.12
N VAL A 339 -0.15 17.17 -6.90
CA VAL A 339 -1.44 16.73 -6.34
C VAL A 339 -2.60 17.23 -7.21
N ALA A 340 -2.63 18.51 -7.58
CA ALA A 340 -3.68 19.09 -8.41
C ALA A 340 -3.77 18.46 -9.82
N LEU A 341 -2.67 17.92 -10.34
CA LEU A 341 -2.68 17.18 -11.61
C LEU A 341 -3.30 15.79 -11.47
N LEU A 342 -3.24 15.17 -10.29
CA LEU A 342 -3.71 13.81 -10.06
C LEU A 342 -5.16 13.77 -9.59
N PHE A 343 -5.59 14.76 -8.82
CA PHE A 343 -6.91 14.80 -8.22
C PHE A 343 -7.65 16.06 -8.68
N PRO A 344 -8.91 15.94 -9.12
CA PRO A 344 -9.72 17.10 -9.41
C PRO A 344 -9.95 17.93 -8.13
N PRO A 345 -10.30 19.22 -8.29
CA PRO A 345 -10.55 20.13 -7.19
C PRO A 345 -11.69 19.67 -6.27
#